data_AF-A0A8S8Y6C3-F1
#
_entry.id   AF-A0A8S8Y6C3-F1
#
_cell.length_a   1.000
_cell.length_b   1.000
_cell.length_c   1.000
_cell.angle_alpha   90.00
_cell.angle_beta   90.00
_cell.angle_gamma   90.00
#
_symmetry.space_group_name_H-M   'P 1'
#
loop_
_entity.id
_entity.type
_entity.pdbx_description
1 polymer ?
#
loop_
_entity_poly.entity_id
_entity_poly.type
_entity_poly.pdbx_seq_one_letter_code
_entity_poly.pdbx_strand_id
1 'polypeptide(L)'
;MDEENLLFIGAILSIALGGLSLRLVRKNVNLPWNEAMAAHILCLMFITKGIQNAAFGYVNSDTTGDVWQFWFQIAASMDYIFESSIMAIALLYPVPMLRNMNQVKIGLGLVAGLALFRLVLDVIGLNFTIFGLPGVFYFIVALIWGSVYIRFRLMPAEKSNPSTQNIALVSGLFTTLVLGHVWMWWPALSCNLNTSISSIPSEC
;
A
#
# COMPACT_ATOMS: atom_id res chain seq x y z
N MET A 1 16.92 -15.49 -13.34
CA MET A 1 18.07 -14.94 -12.60
C MET A 1 18.04 -13.40 -12.48
N ASP A 2 17.09 -12.70 -13.11
CA ASP A 2 16.99 -11.22 -13.02
C ASP A 2 15.92 -10.72 -12.03
N GLU A 3 14.83 -11.47 -11.84
CA GLU A 3 13.67 -11.04 -11.04
C GLU A 3 13.93 -11.04 -9.52
N GLU A 4 14.63 -12.05 -8.99
CA GLU A 4 15.03 -12.11 -7.59
C GLU A 4 15.92 -10.93 -7.19
N ASN A 5 16.91 -10.61 -8.03
CA ASN A 5 17.82 -9.50 -7.81
C ASN A 5 17.06 -8.15 -7.78
N LEU A 6 16.08 -7.98 -8.68
CA LEU A 6 15.21 -6.79 -8.69
C LEU A 6 14.37 -6.68 -7.42
N LEU A 7 13.83 -7.80 -6.91
CA LEU A 7 13.05 -7.84 -5.67
C LEU A 7 13.90 -7.49 -4.44
N PHE A 8 15.12 -8.02 -4.34
CA PHE A 8 16.04 -7.69 -3.24
C PHE A 8 16.52 -6.23 -3.29
N ILE A 9 16.81 -5.69 -4.48
CA ILE A 9 17.14 -4.26 -4.65
C ILE A 9 15.94 -3.40 -4.20
N GLY A 10 14.73 -3.75 -4.63
CA GLY A 10 13.50 -3.09 -4.21
C GLY A 10 13.25 -3.16 -2.71
N ALA A 11 13.62 -4.27 -2.06
CA ALA A 11 13.54 -4.45 -0.62
C ALA A 11 14.46 -3.48 0.13
N ILE A 12 15.74 -3.45 -0.24
CA ILE A 12 16.74 -2.57 0.39
C ILE A 12 16.35 -1.11 0.19
N LEU A 13 15.93 -0.73 -1.02
CA LEU A 13 15.55 0.64 -1.34
C LEU A 13 14.32 1.09 -0.54
N SER A 14 13.30 0.24 -0.40
CA SER A 14 12.10 0.54 0.38
C SER A 14 12.43 0.70 1.87
N ILE A 15 13.26 -0.18 2.43
CA ILE A 15 13.69 -0.07 3.83
C ILE A 15 14.52 1.21 4.05
N ALA A 16 15.43 1.54 3.13
CA ALA A 16 16.24 2.76 3.20
C ALA A 16 15.37 4.02 3.15
N LEU A 17 14.36 4.06 2.27
CA LEU A 17 13.39 5.16 2.19
C LEU A 17 12.55 5.27 3.47
N GLY A 18 12.12 4.14 4.04
CA GLY A 18 11.44 4.09 5.34
C GLY A 18 12.30 4.62 6.49
N GLY A 19 13.59 4.26 6.52
CA GLY A 19 14.54 4.75 7.52
C GLY A 19 14.85 6.25 7.38
N LEU A 20 15.02 6.72 6.15
CA LEU A 20 15.30 8.13 5.86
C LEU A 20 14.10 9.04 6.19
N SER A 21 12.89 8.60 5.84
CA SER A 21 11.66 9.30 6.21
C SER A 21 11.50 9.39 7.74
N LEU A 22 11.79 8.32 8.48
CA LEU A 22 11.74 8.33 9.95
C LEU A 22 12.73 9.34 10.55
N ARG A 23 13.94 9.42 9.98
CA ARG A 23 14.97 10.39 10.40
C ARG A 23 14.54 11.83 10.13
N LEU A 24 13.89 12.10 9.00
CA LEU A 24 13.39 13.43 8.64
C LEU A 24 12.28 13.89 9.59
N VAL A 25 11.35 12.99 9.93
CA VAL A 25 10.26 13.29 10.87
C VAL A 25 10.82 13.61 12.25
N ARG A 26 11.78 12.83 12.75
CA ARG A 26 12.43 13.08 14.05
C ARG A 26 13.20 14.40 14.12
N LYS A 27 13.72 14.88 12.99
CA LYS A 27 14.46 16.16 12.94
C LYS A 27 13.53 17.38 12.92
N ASN A 28 12.31 17.24 12.42
CA ASN A 28 11.37 18.36 12.26
C ASN A 28 10.35 18.38 13.41
N VAL A 29 10.66 19.13 14.47
CA VAL A 29 9.80 19.24 15.68
C VAL A 29 8.57 20.14 15.45
N ASN A 30 8.60 20.99 14.42
CA ASN A 30 7.53 21.95 14.13
C ASN A 30 6.42 21.41 13.20
N LEU A 31 6.37 20.10 12.96
CA LEU A 31 5.33 19.51 12.11
C LEU A 31 3.99 19.44 12.86
N PRO A 32 2.87 19.76 12.20
CA PRO A 32 1.55 19.55 12.78
C PRO A 32 1.35 18.04 13.04
N TRP A 33 0.65 17.72 14.13
CA TRP A 33 0.56 16.36 14.66
C TRP A 33 0.02 15.32 13.65
N ASN A 34 -0.85 15.75 12.73
CA ASN A 34 -1.45 14.90 11.70
C ASN A 34 -0.42 14.51 10.63
N GLU A 35 0.41 15.46 10.20
CA GLU A 35 1.52 15.21 9.26
C GLU A 35 2.59 14.35 9.91
N ALA A 36 2.92 14.61 11.17
CA ALA A 36 3.86 13.78 11.91
C ALA A 36 3.38 12.32 11.99
N MET A 37 2.10 12.09 12.33
CA MET A 37 1.53 10.75 12.41
C MET A 37 1.44 10.06 11.04
N ALA A 38 0.99 10.77 10.01
CA ALA A 38 0.94 10.25 8.64
C ALA A 38 2.34 9.85 8.14
N ALA A 39 3.36 10.64 8.47
CA ALA A 39 4.73 10.33 8.11
C ALA A 39 5.26 9.09 8.84
N HIS A 40 4.90 8.86 10.12
CA HIS A 40 5.25 7.61 10.81
C HIS A 40 4.56 6.38 10.17
N ILE A 41 3.29 6.51 9.76
CA ILE A 41 2.57 5.44 9.04
C ILE A 41 3.22 5.18 7.68
N LEU A 42 3.64 6.23 6.97
CA LEU A 42 4.36 6.13 5.71
C LEU A 42 5.73 5.46 5.87
N CYS A 43 6.45 5.71 6.97
CA CYS A 43 7.67 4.97 7.30
C CYS A 43 7.39 3.48 7.46
N LEU A 44 6.35 3.13 8.23
CA LEU A 44 5.94 1.74 8.46
C LEU A 44 5.58 1.06 7.14
N MET A 45 4.82 1.74 6.29
CA MET A 45 4.41 1.29 4.97
C MET A 45 5.62 0.92 4.08
N PHE A 46 6.68 1.72 4.05
CA PHE A 46 7.87 1.40 3.26
C PHE A 46 8.70 0.26 3.85
N ILE A 47 8.77 0.15 5.18
CA ILE A 47 9.45 -0.97 5.83
C ILE A 47 8.72 -2.28 5.52
N THR A 48 7.40 -2.32 5.66
CA THR A 48 6.61 -3.53 5.37
C THR A 48 6.69 -3.90 3.89
N LYS A 49 6.70 -2.92 2.98
CA LYS A 49 6.90 -3.19 1.55
C LYS A 49 8.29 -3.78 1.26
N GLY A 50 9.30 -3.33 1.98
CA GLY A 50 10.63 -3.90 1.88
C GLY A 50 10.69 -5.37 2.32
N ILE A 51 10.05 -5.69 3.44
CA ILE A 51 9.94 -7.08 3.93
C ILE A 51 9.16 -7.95 2.95
N GLN A 52 8.06 -7.44 2.39
CA GLN A 52 7.28 -8.14 1.36
C GLN A 52 8.11 -8.47 0.13
N ASN A 53 8.87 -7.49 -0.40
CA ASN A 53 9.71 -7.70 -1.57
C ASN A 53 10.84 -8.71 -1.29
N ALA A 54 11.45 -8.68 -0.11
CA ALA A 54 12.44 -9.67 0.30
C ALA A 54 11.82 -11.08 0.41
N ALA A 55 10.63 -11.19 0.99
CA ALA A 55 9.90 -12.45 1.10
C ALA A 55 9.56 -13.05 -0.28
N PHE A 56 9.11 -12.24 -1.24
CA PHE A 56 8.92 -12.70 -2.63
C PHE A 56 10.24 -13.10 -3.30
N GLY A 57 11.35 -12.43 -2.99
CA GLY A 57 12.68 -12.85 -3.42
C GLY A 57 13.00 -14.29 -2.98
N TYR A 58 12.70 -14.63 -1.72
CA TYR A 58 12.89 -15.98 -1.19
C TYR A 58 11.92 -17.02 -1.74
N VAL A 59 10.66 -16.65 -2.02
CA VAL A 59 9.69 -17.54 -2.70
C VAL A 59 10.21 -17.97 -4.07
N ASN A 60 10.82 -17.04 -4.81
CA ASN A 60 11.27 -17.30 -6.18
C ASN A 60 12.60 -18.08 -6.23
N SER A 61 13.45 -17.93 -5.21
CA SER A 61 14.76 -18.60 -5.16
C SER A 61 14.72 -20.03 -4.65
N ASP A 62 13.79 -20.38 -3.74
CA ASP A 62 13.72 -21.69 -3.08
C ASP A 62 12.41 -22.44 -3.43
N THR A 63 12.47 -23.32 -4.44
CA THR A 63 11.33 -24.16 -4.88
C THR A 63 11.29 -25.55 -4.23
N THR A 64 12.25 -25.90 -3.38
CA THR A 64 12.35 -27.22 -2.73
C THR A 64 11.86 -27.19 -1.27
N GLY A 65 10.70 -27.82 -1.01
CA GLY A 65 10.16 -28.09 0.34
C GLY A 65 9.02 -27.15 0.78
N ASP A 66 8.48 -27.33 1.99
CA ASP A 66 7.36 -26.53 2.53
C ASP A 66 7.73 -25.07 2.88
N VAL A 67 9.00 -24.69 2.73
CA VAL A 67 9.54 -23.37 3.12
C VAL A 67 9.00 -22.24 2.25
N TRP A 68 8.66 -22.51 0.98
CA TRP A 68 8.09 -21.49 0.09
C TRP A 68 6.72 -21.01 0.56
N GLN A 69 5.91 -21.88 1.19
CA GLN A 69 4.59 -21.53 1.71
C GLN A 69 4.70 -20.53 2.87
N PHE A 70 5.72 -20.68 3.72
CA PHE A 70 6.01 -19.74 4.80
C PHE A 70 6.37 -18.36 4.26
N TRP A 71 7.27 -18.28 3.27
CA TRP A 71 7.67 -17.00 2.67
C TRP A 71 6.51 -16.34 1.91
N PHE A 72 5.69 -17.13 1.21
CA PHE A 72 4.49 -16.64 0.55
C PHE A 72 3.48 -16.07 1.55
N GLN A 73 3.25 -16.77 2.66
CA GLN A 73 2.34 -16.29 3.71
C GLN A 73 2.85 -14.99 4.37
N ILE A 74 4.16 -14.87 4.58
CA ILE A 74 4.77 -13.61 5.05
C ILE A 74 4.54 -12.50 4.03
N ALA A 75 4.78 -12.76 2.74
CA ALA A 75 4.62 -11.77 1.69
C ALA A 75 3.16 -11.28 1.60
N ALA A 76 2.18 -12.19 1.65
CA ALA A 76 0.76 -11.86 1.68
C ALA A 76 0.37 -11.07 2.93
N SER A 77 0.86 -11.48 4.11
CA SER A 77 0.58 -10.79 5.38
C SER A 77 1.13 -9.37 5.40
N MET A 78 2.33 -9.15 4.85
CA MET A 78 2.93 -7.82 4.74
C MET A 78 2.16 -6.92 3.77
N ASP A 79 1.55 -7.48 2.73
CA ASP A 79 0.70 -6.74 1.79
C ASP A 79 -0.57 -6.20 2.48
N TYR A 80 -1.20 -6.99 3.36
CA TYR A 80 -2.35 -6.51 4.15
C TYR A 80 -1.98 -5.35 5.08
N ILE A 81 -0.79 -5.40 5.70
CA ILE A 81 -0.30 -4.30 6.52
C ILE A 81 -0.03 -3.06 5.66
N PHE A 82 0.54 -3.24 4.47
CA PHE A 82 0.78 -2.16 3.52
C PHE A 82 -0.53 -1.49 3.05
N GLU A 83 -1.53 -2.28 2.66
CA GLU A 83 -2.86 -1.80 2.24
C GLU A 83 -3.59 -1.08 3.39
N SER A 84 -3.53 -1.62 4.61
CA SER A 84 -4.10 -0.97 5.79
C SER A 84 -3.40 0.35 6.12
N SER A 85 -2.08 0.43 5.92
CA SER A 85 -1.31 1.66 6.12
C SER A 85 -1.70 2.74 5.11
N ILE A 86 -1.96 2.37 3.86
CA ILE A 86 -2.47 3.27 2.82
C ILE A 86 -3.84 3.83 3.19
N MET A 87 -4.76 2.97 3.66
CA MET A 87 -6.08 3.40 4.15
C MET A 87 -5.97 4.33 5.36
N ALA A 88 -5.07 4.02 6.29
CA ALA A 88 -4.81 4.86 7.46
C ALA A 88 -4.29 6.24 7.07
N ILE A 89 -3.36 6.34 6.12
CA ILE A 89 -2.88 7.62 5.59
C ILE A 89 -4.02 8.38 4.94
N ALA A 90 -4.84 7.72 4.10
CA ALA A 90 -5.94 8.37 3.39
C ALA A 90 -6.97 9.04 4.31
N LEU A 91 -7.15 8.53 5.52
CA LEU A 91 -8.04 9.10 6.54
C LEU A 91 -7.41 10.27 7.32
N LEU A 92 -6.08 10.29 7.42
CA LEU A 92 -5.33 11.27 8.21
C LEU A 92 -4.85 12.47 7.38
N TYR A 93 -4.51 12.23 6.12
CA TYR A 93 -3.81 13.15 5.23
C TYR A 93 -4.16 12.85 3.75
N PRO A 94 -4.35 13.85 2.86
CA PRO A 94 -3.96 15.26 2.96
C PRO A 94 -5.03 16.22 3.49
N VAL A 95 -6.28 15.78 3.64
CA VAL A 95 -7.27 16.47 4.47
C VAL A 95 -7.61 15.57 5.64
N PRO A 96 -7.43 16.02 6.89
CA PRO A 96 -7.81 15.20 8.05
C PRO A 96 -9.34 15.04 8.06
N MET A 97 -9.82 13.90 7.55
CA MET A 97 -11.20 13.47 7.73
C MET A 97 -11.48 13.28 9.24
N LEU A 98 -10.48 12.76 9.96
CA LEU A 98 -10.49 12.55 11.40
C LEU A 98 -9.85 13.77 12.09
N ARG A 99 -10.69 14.74 12.47
CA ARG A 99 -10.25 16.02 13.02
C ARG A 99 -9.86 15.96 14.51
N ASN A 100 -10.48 15.06 15.28
CA ASN A 100 -10.22 14.90 16.71
C ASN A 100 -9.34 13.69 17.02
N MET A 101 -8.51 13.82 18.06
CA MET A 101 -7.57 12.76 18.47
C MET A 101 -8.26 11.45 18.89
N ASN A 102 -9.48 11.56 19.45
CA ASN A 102 -10.31 10.40 19.76
C ASN A 102 -10.84 9.72 18.49
N GLN A 103 -11.19 10.49 17.46
CA GLN A 103 -11.62 9.95 16.16
C GLN A 103 -10.46 9.26 15.45
N VAL A 104 -9.24 9.82 15.53
CA VAL A 104 -8.03 9.20 14.97
C VAL A 104 -7.74 7.84 15.61
N LYS A 105 -7.85 7.72 16.93
CA LYS A 105 -7.67 6.44 17.63
C LYS A 105 -8.71 5.40 17.19
N ILE A 106 -9.97 5.80 17.05
CA ILE A 106 -11.05 4.91 16.60
C ILE A 106 -10.84 4.52 15.13
N GLY A 107 -10.48 5.47 14.26
CA GLY A 107 -10.24 5.22 12.83
C GLY A 107 -9.03 4.31 12.59
N LEU A 108 -7.90 4.57 13.25
CA LEU A 108 -6.73 3.69 13.20
C LEU A 108 -7.04 2.31 13.81
N GLY A 109 -7.80 2.26 14.91
CA GLY A 109 -8.24 1.00 15.51
C GLY A 109 -9.12 0.19 14.58
N LEU A 110 -10.02 0.84 13.82
CA LEU A 110 -10.89 0.19 12.83
C LEU A 110 -10.06 -0.35 11.66
N VAL A 111 -9.10 0.43 11.14
CA VAL A 111 -8.21 0.00 10.06
C VAL A 111 -7.32 -1.18 10.50
N ALA A 112 -6.75 -1.12 11.70
CA ALA A 112 -5.99 -2.24 12.26
C ALA A 112 -6.87 -3.47 12.51
N GLY A 113 -8.09 -3.27 12.99
CA GLY A 113 -9.09 -4.33 13.16
C GLY A 113 -9.47 -5.00 11.85
N LEU A 114 -9.63 -4.23 10.76
CA LEU A 114 -9.87 -4.75 9.42
C LEU A 114 -8.67 -5.55 8.88
N ALA A 115 -7.45 -5.11 9.14
CA ALA A 115 -6.24 -5.85 8.78
C ALA A 115 -6.16 -7.19 9.51
N LEU A 116 -6.43 -7.20 10.83
CA LEU A 116 -6.49 -8.44 11.62
C LEU A 116 -7.63 -9.35 11.17
N PHE A 117 -8.79 -8.79 10.87
CA PHE A 117 -9.93 -9.56 10.36
C PHE A 117 -9.59 -10.23 9.02
N ARG A 118 -8.88 -9.55 8.13
CA ARG A 118 -8.38 -10.16 6.88
C ARG A 118 -7.39 -11.28 7.12
N LEU A 119 -6.42 -11.10 8.02
CA LEU A 119 -5.50 -12.18 8.39
C LEU A 119 -6.25 -13.41 8.92
N VAL A 120 -7.30 -13.20 9.71
CA VAL A 120 -8.15 -14.30 10.22
C VAL A 120 -8.92 -14.98 9.07
N LEU A 121 -9.47 -14.22 8.12
CA LEU A 121 -10.15 -14.78 6.95
C LEU A 121 -9.21 -15.61 6.07
N ASP A 122 -7.96 -15.17 5.92
CA ASP A 122 -6.92 -15.86 5.16
C ASP A 122 -6.53 -17.18 5.83
N VAL A 123 -6.35 -17.19 7.16
CA VAL A 123 -6.10 -18.42 7.94
C VAL A 123 -7.26 -19.42 7.86
N ILE A 124 -8.50 -18.94 7.76
CA ILE A 124 -9.70 -19.79 7.66
C ILE A 124 -9.95 -20.25 6.19
N GLY A 125 -9.21 -19.73 5.22
CA GLY A 125 -9.32 -20.09 3.81
C GLY A 125 -10.54 -19.48 3.09
N LEU A 126 -11.16 -18.43 3.64
CA LEU A 126 -12.32 -17.74 3.07
C LEU A 126 -11.93 -16.53 2.21
N ASN A 127 -10.94 -16.72 1.34
CA ASN A 127 -10.32 -15.67 0.53
C ASN A 127 -11.18 -15.16 -0.65
N PHE A 128 -12.30 -15.82 -0.96
CA PHE A 128 -13.19 -15.47 -2.09
C PHE A 128 -14.33 -14.49 -1.73
N THR A 129 -14.34 -13.97 -0.50
CA THR A 129 -15.34 -12.98 -0.10
C THR A 129 -15.03 -11.62 -0.75
N ILE A 130 -16.02 -10.77 -1.06
CA ILE A 130 -15.82 -9.41 -1.63
C ILE A 130 -14.82 -8.58 -0.79
N PHE A 131 -14.79 -8.83 0.53
CA PHE A 131 -13.85 -8.19 1.46
C PHE A 131 -12.46 -8.85 1.50
N GLY A 132 -12.28 -10.04 0.94
CA GLY A 132 -10.99 -10.73 0.78
C GLY A 132 -10.32 -10.47 -0.56
N LEU A 133 -11.04 -9.91 -1.54
CA LEU A 133 -10.50 -9.60 -2.85
C LEU A 133 -9.33 -8.59 -2.76
N PRO A 134 -8.15 -8.93 -3.29
CA PRO A 134 -7.03 -7.99 -3.39
C PRO A 134 -7.45 -6.84 -4.31
N GLY A 135 -7.33 -5.59 -3.84
CA GLY A 135 -7.66 -4.41 -4.66
C GLY A 135 -8.80 -3.53 -4.15
N VAL A 136 -9.70 -4.04 -3.32
CA VAL A 136 -10.90 -3.26 -2.92
C VAL A 136 -10.55 -2.04 -2.08
N PHE A 137 -9.61 -2.15 -1.13
CA PHE A 137 -9.21 -0.97 -0.34
C PHE A 137 -8.43 0.02 -1.19
N TYR A 138 -7.62 -0.44 -2.14
CA TYR A 138 -6.93 0.42 -3.09
C TYR A 138 -7.93 1.24 -3.92
N PHE A 139 -9.05 0.64 -4.35
CA PHE A 139 -10.10 1.35 -5.06
C PHE A 139 -10.78 2.41 -4.18
N ILE A 140 -11.12 2.06 -2.93
CA ILE A 140 -11.73 3.02 -1.98
C ILE A 140 -10.78 4.19 -1.71
N VAL A 141 -9.48 3.92 -1.50
CA VAL A 141 -8.48 4.96 -1.25
C VAL A 141 -8.26 5.83 -2.49
N ALA A 142 -8.21 5.22 -3.69
CA ALA A 142 -8.11 5.95 -4.94
C ALA A 142 -9.33 6.87 -5.16
N LEU A 143 -10.54 6.43 -4.78
CA LEU A 143 -11.74 7.28 -4.82
C LEU A 143 -11.63 8.45 -3.82
N ILE A 144 -11.17 8.20 -2.59
CA ILE A 144 -11.01 9.24 -1.57
C ILE A 144 -10.00 10.29 -2.08
N TRP A 145 -8.79 9.89 -2.46
CA TRP A 145 -7.78 10.82 -2.93
C TRP A 145 -8.11 11.47 -4.28
N GLY A 146 -8.75 10.73 -5.19
CA GLY A 146 -9.26 11.27 -6.45
C GLY A 146 -10.32 12.34 -6.24
N SER A 147 -11.26 12.13 -5.32
CA SER A 147 -12.29 13.12 -4.99
C SER A 147 -11.69 14.38 -4.37
N VAL A 148 -10.69 14.22 -3.49
CA VAL A 148 -9.94 15.32 -2.88
C VAL A 148 -9.15 16.09 -3.94
N TYR A 149 -8.47 15.39 -4.84
CA TYR A 149 -7.73 15.97 -5.96
C TYR A 149 -8.63 16.84 -6.85
N ILE A 150 -9.76 16.28 -7.31
CA ILE A 150 -10.71 16.99 -8.18
C ILE A 150 -11.28 18.22 -7.46
N ARG A 151 -11.66 18.07 -6.18
CA ARG A 151 -12.24 19.16 -5.39
C ARG A 151 -11.29 20.36 -5.24
N PHE A 152 -10.01 20.12 -4.99
CA PHE A 152 -9.04 21.21 -4.81
C PHE A 152 -8.48 21.74 -6.13
N ARG A 153 -8.44 20.92 -7.18
CA ARG A 153 -8.02 21.36 -8.51
C ARG A 153 -9.05 22.25 -9.21
N LEU A 154 -10.34 22.00 -8.97
CA LEU A 154 -11.46 22.78 -9.54
C LEU A 154 -11.86 24.01 -8.71
N MET A 155 -11.11 24.35 -7.65
CA MET A 155 -11.41 25.55 -6.86
C MET A 155 -11.17 26.83 -7.68
N PRO A 156 -12.08 27.83 -7.62
CA PRO A 156 -11.90 29.12 -8.29
C PRO A 156 -10.63 29.83 -7.78
N ALA A 157 -9.95 30.54 -8.68
CA ALA A 157 -8.69 31.24 -8.38
C ALA A 157 -8.78 32.19 -7.18
N GLU A 158 -9.96 32.77 -6.91
CA GLU A 158 -10.24 33.63 -5.75
C GLU A 158 -10.13 32.94 -4.38
N LYS A 159 -10.27 31.61 -4.33
CA LYS A 159 -10.10 30.79 -3.10
C LYS A 159 -8.86 29.88 -3.15
N SER A 160 -8.08 29.97 -4.24
CA SER A 160 -6.89 29.17 -4.47
C SER A 160 -5.69 29.78 -3.73
N ASN A 161 -5.40 29.24 -2.54
CA ASN A 161 -4.16 29.52 -1.83
C ASN A 161 -3.05 28.52 -2.23
N PRO A 162 -1.76 28.88 -2.09
CA PRO A 162 -0.64 27.98 -2.38
C PRO A 162 -0.69 26.68 -1.54
N SER A 163 -1.21 26.74 -0.31
CA SER A 163 -1.46 25.56 0.53
C SER A 163 -2.49 24.60 -0.08
N THR A 164 -3.55 25.13 -0.70
CA THR A 164 -4.60 24.35 -1.37
C THR A 164 -4.06 23.60 -2.59
N GLN A 165 -3.15 24.23 -3.33
CA GLN A 165 -2.47 23.60 -4.47
C GLN A 165 -1.50 22.49 -4.03
N ASN A 166 -0.77 22.69 -2.93
CA ASN A 166 0.08 21.65 -2.35
C ASN A 166 -0.72 20.42 -1.91
N ILE A 167 -1.89 20.62 -1.29
CA ILE A 167 -2.80 19.52 -0.91
C ILE A 167 -3.25 18.73 -2.14
N ALA A 168 -3.61 19.41 -3.24
CA ALA A 168 -4.00 18.77 -4.49
C ALA A 168 -2.83 17.98 -5.13
N LEU A 169 -1.62 18.55 -5.15
CA LEU A 169 -0.44 17.86 -5.69
C LEU A 169 -0.10 16.61 -4.88
N VAL A 170 -0.18 16.68 -3.56
CA VAL A 170 0.10 15.57 -2.66
C VAL A 170 -0.98 14.47 -2.77
N SER A 171 -2.27 14.83 -2.85
CA SER A 171 -3.32 13.83 -3.14
C SER A 171 -3.13 13.17 -4.50
N GLY A 172 -2.69 13.94 -5.51
CA GLY A 172 -2.36 13.41 -6.84
C GLY A 172 -1.21 12.40 -6.79
N LEU A 173 -0.12 12.73 -6.09
CA LEU A 173 1.03 11.84 -5.90
C LEU A 173 0.66 10.53 -5.20
N PHE A 174 -0.19 10.60 -4.18
CA PHE A 174 -0.67 9.42 -3.47
C PHE A 174 -1.63 8.58 -4.34
N THR A 175 -2.47 9.23 -5.14
CA THR A 175 -3.34 8.54 -6.11
C THR A 175 -2.52 7.81 -7.18
N THR A 176 -1.48 8.44 -7.72
CA THR A 176 -0.59 7.79 -8.71
C THR A 176 0.21 6.65 -8.09
N LEU A 177 0.60 6.72 -6.82
CA LEU A 177 1.25 5.62 -6.11
C LEU A 177 0.33 4.40 -5.98
N VAL A 178 -0.93 4.61 -5.57
CA VAL A 178 -1.92 3.52 -5.48
C VAL A 178 -2.27 2.95 -6.84
N LEU A 179 -2.51 3.82 -7.83
CA LEU A 179 -2.78 3.37 -9.20
C LEU A 179 -1.60 2.62 -9.78
N GLY A 180 -0.36 3.09 -9.55
CA GLY A 180 0.85 2.40 -9.98
C GLY A 180 0.99 1.01 -9.36
N HIS A 181 0.64 0.85 -8.08
CA HIS A 181 0.66 -0.46 -7.42
C HIS A 181 -0.38 -1.42 -8.01
N VAL A 182 -1.62 -0.96 -8.20
CA VAL A 182 -2.70 -1.75 -8.83
C VAL A 182 -2.39 -2.07 -10.29
N TRP A 183 -1.83 -1.11 -11.03
CA TRP A 183 -1.42 -1.25 -12.43
C TRP A 183 -0.19 -2.12 -12.62
N MET A 184 0.63 -2.38 -11.60
CA MET A 184 1.69 -3.39 -11.70
C MET A 184 1.14 -4.81 -11.50
N TRP A 185 0.09 -4.95 -10.69
CA TRP A 185 -0.59 -6.24 -10.47
C TRP A 185 -1.36 -6.74 -11.69
N TRP A 186 -2.08 -5.85 -12.39
CA TRP A 186 -2.96 -6.26 -13.50
C TRP A 186 -2.23 -6.85 -14.72
N PRO A 187 -1.14 -6.24 -15.24
CA PRO A 187 -0.36 -6.79 -16.34
C PRO A 187 0.33 -8.10 -15.97
N ALA A 188 0.80 -8.24 -14.72
CA ALA A 188 1.37 -9.50 -14.23
C ALA A 188 0.32 -10.63 -14.26
N LEU A 189 -0.93 -10.32 -13.93
CA LEU A 189 -2.06 -11.25 -14.03
C LEU A 189 -2.38 -11.61 -15.50
N SER A 190 -2.41 -10.62 -16.39
CA SER A 190 -2.65 -10.83 -17.83
C SER A 190 -1.52 -11.62 -18.50
N CYS A 191 -0.28 -11.40 -18.10
CA CYS A 191 0.89 -12.10 -18.65
C CYS A 191 0.94 -13.57 -18.17
N ASN A 192 0.65 -13.82 -16.88
CA ASN A 192 0.52 -15.17 -16.34
C ASN A 192 -0.66 -15.96 -16.94
N LEU A 193 -1.78 -15.30 -17.27
CA LEU A 193 -2.85 -15.96 -18.00
C LEU A 193 -2.38 -16.45 -19.38
N ASN A 194 -1.57 -15.65 -20.08
CA ASN A 194 -1.11 -15.99 -21.42
C ASN A 194 -0.10 -17.15 -21.43
N THR A 195 0.75 -17.27 -20.40
CA THR A 195 1.66 -18.41 -20.24
C THR A 195 0.93 -19.70 -19.85
N SER A 196 -0.14 -19.63 -19.05
CA SER A 196 -0.99 -20.79 -18.75
C SER A 196 -1.84 -21.29 -19.93
N ILE A 197 -2.05 -20.47 -20.97
CA ILE A 197 -2.69 -20.91 -22.22
C ILE A 197 -1.68 -21.59 -23.15
N SER A 198 -0.40 -21.23 -23.07
CA SER A 198 0.67 -21.84 -23.88
C SER A 198 1.15 -23.23 -23.39
N SER A 199 0.69 -23.69 -22.23
CA SER A 199 1.05 -25.01 -21.67
C SER A 199 -0.01 -26.10 -21.87
N ILE A 200 -1.04 -25.86 -22.70
CA ILE A 200 -1.89 -26.94 -23.21
C ILE A 200 -1.08 -27.66 -24.29
N PRO A 201 -0.71 -28.95 -24.11
CA PRO A 201 -0.06 -29.71 -25.15
C PRO A 201 -1.05 -29.83 -26.31
N SER A 202 -0.70 -29.25 -27.46
CA SER A 202 -1.36 -29.54 -28.72
C SER A 202 -0.98 -30.97 -29.13
N GLU A 203 -1.65 -31.96 -28.56
CA GLU A 203 -1.85 -33.24 -29.24
C GLU A 203 -3.00 -33.06 -30.25
N CYS A 204 -2.61 -32.76 -31.49
CA CYS A 204 -3.17 -33.24 -32.75
C CYS A 204 -2.15 -32.97 -33.85
#